data_AF-A0A832SIP5-F1
#
_entry.id   AF-A0A832SIP5-F1
#
_cell.length_a   1.000
_cell.length_b   1.000
_cell.length_c   1.000
_cell.angle_alpha   90.00
_cell.angle_beta   90.00
_cell.angle_gamma   90.00
#
_symmetry.space_group_name_H-M   'P 1'
#
loop_
_entity.id
_entity.type
_entity.pdbx_description
1 polymer ?
#
loop_
_entity_poly.entity_id
_entity_poly.type
_entity_poly.pdbx_seq_one_letter_code
_entity_poly.pdbx_strand_id
1 'polypeptide(L)'
;MKNKINTKNRVNMKKKTFVFSGLLLLFMIMGSSISMAVAGSSGKTRATEPVLSPENPDFTEYHADKVYTQSLASSNRHKKGFVPAPVDLSDLSKISTLEISAPAYYDLRTLNRVTSVKYQGESGACWTFATSGSLESYLMPEENRDFSENNMKNLLSSAYPEGFDRDPNDGGNSLMSTAYLAHWSGPVEETADPYSIYSRVSPENLPVQKHVQDVLFIPNRESSLDNTMIKSAILQYGALSTSMYFDDSSYYSSRYGYYYNGSSISNHAVSIVGWDDNYDKNNFSGVPPGNGAFIVKNSWGTYWGDNGYFYVSYYDSNIGNDNAVFTAENTDNYENIYQYDPLGWVLNVGYNNPTAWCANIFAAKSDETLESVSFYTTDSNCAYEIYIYTSPESGPLSREGPVLSKSGTIPVAGYHTVPLDSEIQLEADQKFSVVLKLTTPDSRYPIAIEMPYADWSSKATANPGESFISGDGSTWKDITAYYLNTNVCIKAFTDSGTLSVFPGYINPPTDLDQDGLYEDVNGNGILDFDDVVAYYDNMGWIEENALVAFFDFSNNGLIDFDDVVKLYDRL
;
A
#
# COMPACT_ATOMS: atom_id res chain seq x y z
N MET A 1 -65.47 -23.20 -18.46
CA MET A 1 -64.75 -24.16 -17.58
C MET A 1 -63.27 -24.10 -17.90
N LYS A 2 -62.46 -23.51 -17.01
CA LYS A 2 -61.09 -23.95 -16.72
C LYS A 2 -60.57 -23.12 -15.53
N ASN A 3 -60.14 -23.87 -14.52
CA ASN A 3 -59.85 -23.42 -13.18
C ASN A 3 -58.52 -22.67 -13.06
N LYS A 4 -58.50 -21.78 -12.06
CA LYS A 4 -57.35 -21.19 -11.37
C LYS A 4 -56.23 -22.21 -11.10
N ILE A 5 -54.98 -21.79 -11.28
CA ILE A 5 -53.91 -21.98 -10.28
C ILE A 5 -53.09 -20.69 -10.23
N ASN A 6 -53.05 -20.12 -9.03
CA ASN A 6 -52.30 -18.93 -8.64
C ASN A 6 -51.25 -19.43 -7.64
N THR A 7 -49.97 -19.30 -7.96
CA THR A 7 -48.89 -19.48 -6.98
C THR A 7 -47.84 -18.39 -7.20
N LYS A 8 -47.96 -17.34 -6.39
CA LYS A 8 -46.88 -16.42 -6.06
C LYS A 8 -45.81 -17.20 -5.28
N ASN A 9 -44.61 -17.29 -5.82
CA ASN A 9 -43.40 -17.49 -5.01
C ASN A 9 -42.50 -16.28 -5.25
N ARG A 10 -42.61 -15.29 -4.35
CA ARG A 10 -41.56 -14.29 -4.16
C ARG A 10 -40.42 -15.00 -3.46
N VAL A 11 -39.33 -15.25 -4.19
CA VAL A 11 -38.07 -15.67 -3.58
C VAL A 11 -37.51 -14.45 -2.84
N ASN A 12 -37.51 -14.57 -1.52
CA ASN A 12 -36.90 -13.63 -0.60
C ASN A 12 -35.38 -13.88 -0.67
N MET A 13 -34.68 -13.17 -1.56
CA MET A 13 -33.21 -13.18 -1.56
C MET A 13 -32.77 -12.37 -0.35
N LYS A 14 -32.49 -13.06 0.76
CA LYS A 14 -31.65 -12.53 1.82
C LYS A 14 -30.34 -12.07 1.17
N LYS A 15 -30.02 -10.78 1.30
CA LYS A 15 -28.68 -10.24 1.07
C LYS A 15 -27.72 -11.06 1.93
N LYS A 16 -27.02 -12.01 1.32
CA LYS A 16 -25.77 -12.53 1.88
C LYS A 16 -24.73 -11.51 1.46
N THR A 17 -24.31 -10.67 2.40
CA THR A 17 -23.05 -9.96 2.33
C THR A 17 -21.98 -11.04 2.17
N PHE A 18 -21.54 -11.26 0.93
CA PHE A 18 -20.31 -11.98 0.69
C PHE A 18 -19.21 -11.00 1.06
N VAL A 19 -18.76 -11.07 2.31
CA VAL A 19 -17.43 -10.61 2.66
C VAL A 19 -16.51 -11.39 1.73
N PHE A 20 -15.89 -10.70 0.77
CA PHE A 20 -14.70 -11.20 0.12
C PHE A 20 -13.63 -11.25 1.22
N SER A 21 -13.70 -12.27 2.05
CA SER A 21 -12.51 -12.81 2.68
C SER A 21 -11.70 -13.30 1.49
N GLY A 22 -10.85 -12.41 0.95
CA GLY A 22 -9.80 -12.77 0.04
C GLY A 22 -9.19 -14.04 0.61
N LEU A 23 -9.07 -15.04 -0.24
CA LEU A 23 -8.38 -16.27 0.10
C LEU A 23 -6.92 -15.88 0.35
N LEU A 24 -6.63 -15.33 1.54
CA LEU A 24 -5.37 -15.54 2.21
C LEU A 24 -5.28 -17.05 2.25
N LEU A 25 -4.49 -17.61 1.34
CA LEU A 25 -3.87 -18.88 1.59
C LEU A 25 -3.17 -18.72 2.94
N LEU A 26 -3.85 -19.23 3.96
CA LEU A 26 -3.41 -19.36 5.33
C LEU A 26 -2.15 -20.23 5.28
N PHE A 27 -0.98 -19.61 5.07
CA PHE A 27 0.30 -20.24 5.32
C PHE A 27 0.57 -20.17 6.82
N MET A 28 -0.30 -20.78 7.62
CA MET A 28 0.12 -21.37 8.89
C MET A 28 0.86 -22.66 8.56
N ILE A 29 2.12 -22.53 8.14
CA ILE A 29 3.06 -23.61 8.42
C ILE A 29 3.48 -23.41 9.88
N MET A 30 2.74 -24.04 10.81
CA MET A 30 3.34 -24.50 12.06
C MET A 30 4.32 -25.63 11.71
N GLY A 31 5.41 -25.24 11.05
CA GLY A 31 6.57 -26.05 10.81
C GLY A 31 7.59 -25.63 11.83
N SER A 32 7.66 -26.34 12.94
CA SER A 32 8.87 -26.40 13.74
C SER A 32 9.96 -27.10 12.92
N SER A 33 10.47 -26.45 11.89
CA SER A 33 11.73 -26.77 11.25
C SER A 33 12.77 -25.84 11.85
N ILE A 34 13.47 -26.36 12.85
CA ILE A 34 14.77 -25.84 13.26
C ILE A 34 15.68 -26.02 12.04
N SER A 35 15.74 -25.01 11.18
CA SER A 35 16.81 -24.89 10.23
C SER A 35 18.07 -24.56 11.04
N MET A 36 18.89 -25.59 11.28
CA MET A 36 20.28 -25.37 11.65
C MET A 36 20.92 -24.58 10.50
N ALA A 37 21.02 -23.27 10.67
CA ALA A 37 21.92 -22.46 9.88
C ALA A 37 23.33 -23.01 10.11
N VAL A 38 23.88 -23.69 9.12
CA VAL A 38 25.33 -23.88 9.04
C VAL A 38 25.89 -22.49 8.85
N ALA A 39 26.39 -21.92 9.94
CA ALA A 39 27.12 -20.67 9.95
C ALA A 39 28.35 -20.81 9.05
N GLY A 40 28.20 -20.46 7.77
CA GLY A 40 29.30 -20.07 6.92
C GLY A 40 29.82 -18.74 7.43
N SER A 41 30.76 -18.78 8.37
CA SER A 41 31.44 -17.59 8.88
C SER A 41 32.28 -16.97 7.76
N SER A 42 31.71 -16.03 7.02
CA SER A 42 32.50 -14.89 6.57
C SER A 42 32.40 -13.85 7.68
N GLY A 43 33.42 -13.78 8.54
CA GLY A 43 33.47 -12.87 9.67
C GLY A 43 33.46 -11.42 9.19
N LYS A 44 32.28 -10.82 9.04
CA LYS A 44 32.09 -9.38 8.98
C LYS A 44 31.51 -8.95 10.31
N THR A 45 32.26 -8.15 11.06
CA THR A 45 31.84 -7.58 12.34
C THR A 45 30.58 -6.73 12.13
N ARG A 46 29.58 -6.92 13.00
CA ARG A 46 28.40 -6.06 13.07
C ARG A 46 28.84 -4.60 13.26
N ALA A 47 28.24 -3.67 12.52
CA ALA A 47 28.55 -2.26 12.67
C ALA A 47 28.03 -1.76 14.04
N THR A 48 28.81 -0.89 14.69
CA THR A 48 28.42 -0.26 15.96
C THR A 48 27.53 0.97 15.75
N GLU A 49 27.52 1.50 14.53
CA GLU A 49 26.71 2.64 14.08
C GLU A 49 25.90 2.24 12.85
N PRO A 50 24.76 2.91 12.59
CA PRO A 50 23.96 2.64 11.41
C PRO A 50 24.71 2.99 10.12
N VAL A 51 24.37 2.29 9.05
CA VAL A 51 24.92 2.47 7.71
C VAL A 51 23.77 2.50 6.71
N LEU A 52 23.76 3.49 5.82
CA LEU A 52 22.80 3.59 4.71
C LEU A 52 23.12 2.55 3.63
N SER A 53 22.10 2.09 2.92
CA SER A 53 22.29 1.29 1.70
C SER A 53 22.97 2.10 0.60
N PRO A 54 23.61 1.43 -0.37
CA PRO A 54 23.98 2.06 -1.63
C PRO A 54 22.74 2.66 -2.32
N GLU A 55 22.98 3.73 -3.08
CA GLU A 55 21.98 4.31 -3.98
C GLU A 55 21.81 3.45 -5.23
N ASN A 56 20.59 3.44 -5.77
CA ASN A 56 20.28 2.82 -7.05
C ASN A 56 21.18 3.37 -8.19
N PRO A 57 21.93 2.50 -8.89
CA PRO A 57 22.77 2.94 -10.00
C PRO A 57 21.99 3.59 -11.15
N ASP A 58 20.75 3.15 -11.44
CA ASP A 58 19.91 3.73 -12.49
C ASP A 58 19.47 5.15 -12.12
N PHE A 59 19.29 5.42 -10.82
CA PHE A 59 19.03 6.77 -10.33
C PHE A 59 20.27 7.66 -10.49
N THR A 60 21.45 7.16 -10.16
CA THR A 60 22.71 7.88 -10.39
C THR A 60 22.90 8.20 -11.88
N GLU A 61 22.65 7.23 -12.75
CA GLU A 61 22.75 7.40 -14.21
C GLU A 61 21.75 8.45 -14.73
N TYR A 62 20.49 8.37 -14.29
CA TYR A 62 19.46 9.36 -14.60
C TYR A 62 19.87 10.78 -14.21
N HIS A 63 20.49 10.97 -13.04
CA HIS A 63 20.95 12.29 -12.56
C HIS A 63 22.21 12.79 -13.27
N ALA A 64 23.10 11.88 -13.69
CA ALA A 64 24.30 12.23 -14.44
C ALA A 64 23.97 12.67 -15.88
N ASP A 65 22.95 12.07 -16.49
CA ASP A 65 22.56 12.30 -17.87
C ASP A 65 21.26 13.13 -18.01
N LYS A 66 21.13 14.23 -17.25
CA LYS A 66 19.97 15.17 -17.29
C LYS A 66 19.61 15.71 -18.70
N VAL A 67 20.35 15.34 -19.75
CA VAL A 67 20.13 15.70 -21.16
C VAL A 67 19.26 14.66 -21.91
N TYR A 68 19.20 13.39 -21.50
CA TYR A 68 18.52 12.32 -22.26
C TYR A 68 17.07 11.99 -21.81
N THR A 69 16.65 12.32 -20.58
CA THR A 69 15.37 11.84 -20.03
C THR A 69 14.21 12.85 -20.13
N GLN A 70 14.48 14.10 -20.50
CA GLN A 70 13.45 15.09 -20.85
C GLN A 70 13.32 15.32 -22.36
N SER A 71 14.18 14.74 -23.19
CA SER A 71 14.31 15.13 -24.59
C SER A 71 13.45 14.26 -25.51
N LEU A 72 12.41 14.94 -26.02
CA LEU A 72 11.54 14.59 -27.12
C LEU A 72 10.49 13.53 -26.76
N ALA A 73 9.23 13.99 -26.76
CA ALA A 73 8.10 13.10 -26.94
C ALA A 73 8.40 12.12 -28.07
N SER A 74 7.85 10.90 -28.00
CA SER A 74 7.85 10.00 -29.15
C SER A 74 7.44 10.79 -30.40
N SER A 75 7.79 10.31 -31.59
CA SER A 75 7.40 10.92 -32.86
C SER A 75 5.89 11.28 -32.96
N ASN A 76 5.07 10.72 -32.05
CA ASN A 76 3.64 10.91 -31.86
C ASN A 76 3.19 11.73 -30.62
N ARG A 77 4.05 12.54 -29.98
CA ARG A 77 3.71 13.44 -28.85
C ARG A 77 3.34 12.77 -27.52
N HIS A 78 3.95 11.64 -27.17
CA HIS A 78 3.83 11.04 -25.83
C HIS A 78 5.12 11.20 -25.02
N LYS A 79 5.04 11.88 -23.86
CA LYS A 79 6.20 12.06 -22.97
C LYS A 79 6.33 10.80 -22.09
N LYS A 80 7.50 10.17 -22.16
CA LYS A 80 7.88 9.05 -21.31
C LYS A 80 8.27 9.63 -19.94
N GLY A 81 7.82 9.03 -18.85
CA GLY A 81 7.87 9.66 -17.52
C GLY A 81 8.21 8.70 -16.38
N PHE A 82 8.77 7.52 -16.66
CA PHE A 82 9.33 6.72 -15.59
C PHE A 82 10.66 7.33 -15.15
N VAL A 83 10.84 7.43 -13.84
CA VAL A 83 12.07 7.91 -13.21
C VAL A 83 12.48 6.89 -12.15
N PRO A 84 13.70 6.32 -12.21
CA PRO A 84 14.20 5.42 -11.16
C PRO A 84 14.13 6.08 -9.78
N ALA A 85 13.96 5.28 -8.72
CA ALA A 85 14.01 5.78 -7.33
C ALA A 85 15.43 5.67 -6.76
N PRO A 86 15.78 6.43 -5.70
CA PRO A 86 17.03 6.23 -4.96
C PRO A 86 17.14 4.82 -4.34
N VAL A 87 16.02 4.21 -3.97
CA VAL A 87 15.94 2.80 -3.55
C VAL A 87 16.24 1.88 -4.73
N ASP A 88 17.14 0.93 -4.52
CA ASP A 88 17.42 -0.14 -5.46
C ASP A 88 16.55 -1.37 -5.15
N LEU A 89 15.65 -1.71 -6.07
CA LEU A 89 14.79 -2.90 -6.00
C LEU A 89 15.27 -4.02 -6.93
N SER A 90 16.39 -3.85 -7.63
CA SER A 90 16.89 -4.84 -8.58
C SER A 90 17.47 -6.08 -7.91
N ASP A 91 17.93 -5.93 -6.67
CA ASP A 91 18.56 -6.98 -5.86
C ASP A 91 17.57 -7.71 -4.92
N LEU A 92 16.25 -7.51 -5.09
CA LEU A 92 15.26 -8.19 -4.26
C LEU A 92 15.39 -9.72 -4.33
N SER A 93 15.37 -10.35 -3.16
CA SER A 93 15.47 -11.78 -3.00
C SER A 93 14.32 -12.51 -3.67
N LYS A 94 14.62 -13.71 -4.14
CA LYS A 94 13.61 -14.57 -4.74
C LYS A 94 12.62 -15.08 -3.72
N ILE A 95 11.42 -15.32 -4.22
CA ILE A 95 10.37 -15.99 -3.49
C ILE A 95 10.26 -17.40 -4.03
N SER A 96 10.26 -18.38 -3.13
CA SER A 96 9.94 -19.75 -3.50
C SER A 96 8.44 -19.82 -3.83
N THR A 97 8.08 -19.59 -5.08
CA THR A 97 6.72 -19.87 -5.54
C THR A 97 6.54 -21.38 -5.62
N LEU A 98 5.54 -21.93 -4.91
CA LEU A 98 4.98 -23.22 -5.32
C LEU A 98 4.60 -23.05 -6.80
N GLU A 99 5.04 -23.95 -7.69
CA GLU A 99 4.76 -23.83 -9.11
C GLU A 99 3.25 -23.71 -9.34
N ILE A 100 2.75 -22.48 -9.46
CA ILE A 100 1.39 -22.24 -9.90
C ILE A 100 1.39 -22.63 -11.37
N SER A 101 0.59 -23.66 -11.69
CA SER A 101 0.36 -24.05 -13.08
C SER A 101 -0.40 -22.93 -13.78
N ALA A 102 0.35 -21.99 -14.37
CA ALA A 102 -0.20 -20.90 -15.14
C ALA A 102 -0.55 -21.41 -16.55
N PRO A 103 -1.71 -21.02 -17.13
CA PRO A 103 -2.05 -21.37 -18.50
C PRO A 103 -1.06 -20.74 -19.49
N ALA A 104 -0.93 -21.33 -20.67
CA ALA A 104 -0.05 -20.79 -21.73
C ALA A 104 -0.53 -19.43 -22.27
N TYR A 105 -1.81 -19.11 -22.09
CA TYR A 105 -2.43 -17.85 -22.48
C TYR A 105 -3.35 -17.37 -21.36
N TYR A 106 -3.28 -16.09 -21.03
CA TYR A 106 -4.15 -15.44 -20.05
C TYR A 106 -4.34 -13.97 -20.42
N ASP A 107 -5.57 -13.47 -20.33
CA ASP A 107 -5.90 -12.11 -20.76
C ASP A 107 -7.02 -11.52 -19.89
N LEU A 108 -6.66 -10.58 -19.02
CA LEU A 108 -7.60 -9.92 -18.11
C LEU A 108 -8.70 -9.13 -18.85
N ARG A 109 -8.48 -8.74 -20.11
CA ARG A 109 -9.50 -8.07 -20.94
C ARG A 109 -10.71 -8.97 -21.15
N THR A 110 -10.48 -10.27 -21.34
CA THR A 110 -11.54 -11.26 -21.55
C THR A 110 -12.31 -11.60 -20.27
N LEU A 111 -11.76 -11.20 -19.12
CA LEU A 111 -12.30 -11.47 -17.79
C LEU A 111 -12.98 -10.26 -17.16
N ASN A 112 -13.08 -9.12 -17.88
CA ASN A 112 -13.53 -7.83 -17.35
C ASN A 112 -12.75 -7.42 -16.09
N ARG A 113 -11.43 -7.61 -16.09
CA ARG A 113 -10.55 -7.22 -14.99
C ARG A 113 -9.61 -6.08 -15.36
N VAL A 114 -10.00 -5.26 -16.33
CA VAL A 114 -9.28 -4.03 -16.70
C VAL A 114 -10.28 -2.94 -17.05
N THR A 115 -9.98 -1.72 -16.65
CA THR A 115 -10.70 -0.50 -17.06
C THR A 115 -10.34 -0.10 -18.49
N SER A 116 -11.05 0.89 -19.06
CA SER A 116 -10.73 1.45 -20.37
C SER A 116 -9.31 2.03 -20.44
N VAL A 117 -8.73 2.06 -21.64
CA VAL A 117 -7.43 2.72 -21.87
C VAL A 117 -7.62 4.24 -21.87
N LYS A 118 -6.88 4.92 -21.00
CA LYS A 118 -6.84 6.38 -20.85
C LYS A 118 -5.71 7.01 -21.68
N TYR A 119 -5.57 8.34 -21.62
CA TYR A 119 -4.64 9.12 -22.44
C TYR A 119 -3.82 10.13 -21.62
N GLN A 120 -2.51 9.87 -21.44
CA GLN A 120 -1.58 10.75 -20.71
C GLN A 120 -1.07 11.96 -21.52
N GLY A 121 -1.21 11.93 -22.85
CA GLY A 121 -0.65 12.94 -23.76
C GLY A 121 0.84 13.25 -23.53
N GLU A 122 1.18 14.52 -23.45
CA GLU A 122 2.55 15.04 -23.31
C GLU A 122 3.02 15.12 -21.84
N SER A 123 2.21 14.64 -20.89
CA SER A 123 2.60 14.57 -19.49
C SER A 123 3.46 13.34 -19.25
N GLY A 124 4.55 13.46 -18.47
CA GLY A 124 5.31 12.32 -17.96
C GLY A 124 4.56 11.58 -16.84
N ALA A 125 3.26 11.30 -17.02
CA ALA A 125 2.40 10.75 -15.97
C ALA A 125 2.20 9.22 -16.08
N CYS A 126 2.91 8.53 -16.98
CA CYS A 126 2.72 7.09 -17.22
C CYS A 126 2.71 6.22 -15.96
N TRP A 127 3.52 6.58 -14.95
CA TRP A 127 3.59 5.90 -13.66
C TRP A 127 2.25 5.93 -12.90
N THR A 128 1.54 7.06 -12.89
CA THR A 128 0.21 7.18 -12.27
C THR A 128 -0.84 6.30 -12.95
N PHE A 129 -0.79 6.18 -14.28
CA PHE A 129 -1.69 5.29 -15.05
C PHE A 129 -1.37 3.82 -14.81
N ALA A 130 -0.09 3.46 -14.71
CA ALA A 130 0.33 2.09 -14.43
C ALA A 130 -0.08 1.65 -13.02
N THR A 131 0.08 2.52 -12.02
CA THR A 131 -0.41 2.32 -10.66
C THR A 131 -1.92 2.20 -10.62
N SER A 132 -2.66 3.18 -11.17
CA SER A 132 -4.13 3.18 -11.15
C SER A 132 -4.67 1.95 -11.88
N GLY A 133 -4.09 1.58 -13.02
CA GLY A 133 -4.45 0.36 -13.75
C GLY A 133 -4.23 -0.93 -12.97
N SER A 134 -3.21 -0.99 -12.11
CA SER A 134 -3.00 -2.14 -11.20
C SER A 134 -4.05 -2.17 -10.10
N LEU A 135 -4.26 -1.05 -9.41
CA LEU A 135 -5.22 -0.95 -8.30
C LEU A 135 -6.67 -1.16 -8.75
N GLU A 136 -7.08 -0.56 -9.86
CA GLU A 136 -8.41 -0.76 -10.46
C GLU A 136 -8.62 -2.24 -10.84
N SER A 137 -7.60 -2.88 -11.42
CA SER A 137 -7.68 -4.30 -11.81
C SER A 137 -7.79 -5.25 -10.61
N TYR A 138 -7.17 -4.90 -9.48
CA TYR A 138 -7.31 -5.63 -8.22
C TYR A 138 -8.75 -5.65 -7.71
N LEU A 139 -9.44 -4.50 -7.80
CA LEU A 139 -10.83 -4.36 -7.35
C LEU A 139 -11.85 -5.06 -8.26
N MET A 140 -11.47 -5.37 -9.50
CA MET A 140 -12.35 -6.00 -10.49
C MET A 140 -12.29 -7.54 -10.44
N PRO A 141 -13.43 -8.22 -10.70
CA PRO A 141 -14.70 -7.69 -11.24
C PRO A 141 -15.70 -7.19 -10.20
N GLU A 142 -15.39 -7.28 -8.91
CA GLU A 142 -16.30 -6.98 -7.81
C GLU A 142 -16.70 -5.50 -7.79
N GLU A 143 -15.74 -4.62 -8.07
CA GLU A 143 -15.90 -3.19 -8.03
C GLU A 143 -15.18 -2.53 -9.21
N ASN A 144 -15.93 -1.75 -9.98
CA ASN A 144 -15.40 -1.01 -11.14
C ASN A 144 -15.20 0.44 -10.74
N ARG A 145 -13.94 0.84 -10.53
CA ARG A 145 -13.53 2.20 -10.16
C ARG A 145 -12.69 2.81 -11.26
N ASP A 146 -12.69 4.14 -11.31
CA ASP A 146 -11.92 4.94 -12.26
C ASP A 146 -11.19 6.02 -11.46
N PHE A 147 -9.92 5.79 -11.12
CA PHE A 147 -9.17 6.66 -10.21
C PHE A 147 -8.46 7.78 -10.95
N SER A 148 -8.35 8.94 -10.30
CA SER A 148 -7.74 10.14 -10.86
C SER A 148 -6.21 10.04 -10.84
N GLU A 149 -5.60 9.94 -12.02
CA GLU A 149 -4.16 10.14 -12.19
C GLU A 149 -3.74 11.60 -11.96
N ASN A 150 -4.66 12.56 -12.15
CA ASN A 150 -4.38 14.00 -12.00
C ASN A 150 -4.01 14.36 -10.57
N ASN A 151 -4.81 13.87 -9.61
CA ASN A 151 -4.61 14.08 -8.19
C ASN A 151 -3.25 13.56 -7.74
N MET A 152 -2.95 12.29 -8.05
CA MET A 152 -1.68 11.66 -7.69
C MET A 152 -0.48 12.44 -8.25
N LYS A 153 -0.47 12.80 -9.55
CA LYS A 153 0.68 13.52 -10.12
C LYS A 153 0.86 14.93 -9.55
N ASN A 154 -0.22 15.61 -9.17
CA ASN A 154 -0.15 16.99 -8.68
C ASN A 154 0.28 17.00 -7.21
N LEU A 155 -0.37 16.20 -6.34
CA LEU A 155 -0.06 16.16 -4.91
C LEU A 155 1.37 15.68 -4.63
N LEU A 156 1.92 14.83 -5.50
CA LEU A 156 3.29 14.35 -5.38
C LEU A 156 4.35 15.27 -6.00
N SER A 157 3.97 16.48 -6.42
CA SER A 157 4.88 17.42 -7.05
C SER A 157 5.51 18.43 -6.09
N SER A 158 6.52 19.15 -6.59
CA SER A 158 7.24 20.19 -5.89
C SER A 158 6.34 21.32 -5.37
N ALA A 159 5.13 21.45 -5.91
CA ALA A 159 4.14 22.46 -5.50
C ALA A 159 3.45 22.14 -4.16
N TYR A 160 3.51 20.90 -3.67
CA TYR A 160 2.81 20.46 -2.46
C TYR A 160 3.78 20.15 -1.30
N PRO A 161 3.36 20.30 -0.04
CA PRO A 161 4.24 20.08 1.13
C PRO A 161 4.79 18.64 1.18
N GLU A 162 3.94 17.66 0.93
CA GLU A 162 4.24 16.22 0.94
C GLU A 162 4.59 15.69 -0.46
N GLY A 163 5.09 16.57 -1.34
CA GLY A 163 5.44 16.24 -2.71
C GLY A 163 6.95 16.22 -2.95
N PHE A 164 7.36 15.39 -3.91
CA PHE A 164 8.74 15.18 -4.31
C PHE A 164 9.30 16.39 -5.09
N ASP A 165 10.61 16.46 -5.27
CA ASP A 165 11.33 17.57 -5.92
C ASP A 165 11.19 17.55 -7.46
N ARG A 166 9.98 17.37 -7.98
CA ARG A 166 9.66 17.26 -9.41
C ARG A 166 8.36 17.97 -9.75
N ASP A 167 8.24 18.53 -10.95
CA ASP A 167 6.96 19.06 -11.41
C ASP A 167 5.98 17.92 -11.76
N PRO A 168 4.65 18.16 -11.72
CA PRO A 168 3.63 17.12 -11.93
C PRO A 168 3.77 16.31 -13.24
N ASN A 169 4.44 16.87 -14.24
CA ASN A 169 4.59 16.28 -15.57
C ASN A 169 6.01 15.75 -15.84
N ASP A 170 6.89 15.72 -14.85
CA ASP A 170 8.31 15.38 -15.00
C ASP A 170 8.66 13.93 -14.65
N GLY A 171 7.65 13.13 -14.33
CA GLY A 171 7.82 11.70 -14.12
C GLY A 171 7.72 11.27 -12.67
N GLY A 172 7.81 9.96 -12.48
CA GLY A 172 7.72 9.30 -11.18
C GLY A 172 7.78 7.78 -11.30
N ASN A 173 7.46 7.08 -10.22
CA ASN A 173 7.50 5.62 -10.13
C ASN A 173 6.53 5.07 -9.07
N SER A 174 6.54 3.74 -8.90
CA SER A 174 5.69 3.02 -7.96
C SER A 174 5.97 3.35 -6.49
N LEU A 175 7.19 3.72 -6.09
CA LEU A 175 7.48 4.12 -4.71
C LEU A 175 6.83 5.47 -4.36
N MET A 176 6.84 6.42 -5.29
CA MET A 176 6.09 7.67 -5.14
C MET A 176 4.58 7.40 -5.03
N SER A 177 4.03 6.57 -5.93
CA SER A 177 2.63 6.13 -5.85
C SER A 177 2.30 5.45 -4.52
N THR A 178 3.22 4.64 -4.01
CA THR A 178 3.05 3.95 -2.72
C THR A 178 2.97 4.96 -1.59
N ALA A 179 3.83 5.97 -1.56
CA ALA A 179 3.75 7.05 -0.58
C ALA A 179 2.36 7.72 -0.63
N TYR A 180 1.90 8.13 -1.82
CA TYR A 180 0.59 8.77 -2.03
C TYR A 180 -0.61 7.96 -1.51
N LEU A 181 -0.57 6.64 -1.68
CA LEU A 181 -1.63 5.76 -1.21
C LEU A 181 -1.49 5.46 0.28
N ALA A 182 -0.27 5.26 0.78
CA ALA A 182 0.01 4.85 2.15
C ALA A 182 -0.16 5.97 3.19
N HIS A 183 -0.02 7.24 2.81
CA HIS A 183 -0.34 8.39 3.67
C HIS A 183 -1.78 8.90 3.50
N TRP A 184 -2.65 8.13 2.82
CA TRP A 184 -4.07 8.42 2.60
C TRP A 184 -4.37 9.76 1.89
N SER A 185 -3.53 10.18 0.94
CA SER A 185 -3.88 11.29 0.04
C SER A 185 -4.83 10.85 -1.09
N GLY A 186 -5.01 9.53 -1.28
CA GLY A 186 -5.95 8.96 -2.23
C GLY A 186 -5.99 7.43 -2.20
N PRO A 187 -6.57 6.78 -3.24
CA PRO A 187 -6.97 7.36 -4.50
C PRO A 187 -8.29 8.13 -4.41
N VAL A 188 -8.50 9.06 -5.35
CA VAL A 188 -9.76 9.80 -5.53
C VAL A 188 -10.37 9.45 -6.89
N GLU A 189 -11.67 9.69 -7.08
CA GLU A 189 -12.34 9.44 -8.36
C GLU A 189 -11.82 10.35 -9.48
N GLU A 190 -11.69 9.80 -10.70
CA GLU A 190 -11.42 10.57 -11.93
C GLU A 190 -12.46 11.67 -12.13
N THR A 191 -13.71 11.44 -11.74
CA THR A 191 -14.75 12.49 -11.84
C THR A 191 -14.57 13.65 -10.87
N ALA A 192 -13.81 13.46 -9.78
CA ALA A 192 -13.56 14.49 -8.77
C ALA A 192 -12.37 15.39 -9.14
N ASP A 193 -11.34 14.82 -9.78
CA ASP A 193 -10.20 15.56 -10.33
C ASP A 193 -9.79 15.03 -11.71
N PRO A 194 -10.53 15.41 -12.77
CA PRO A 194 -10.31 14.85 -14.10
C PRO A 194 -8.92 15.11 -14.66
N TYR A 195 -8.38 14.11 -15.36
CA TYR A 195 -7.07 14.18 -15.95
C TYR A 195 -6.91 15.32 -16.96
N SER A 196 -5.89 16.13 -16.74
CA SER A 196 -5.47 17.16 -17.68
C SER A 196 -3.95 17.25 -17.76
N ILE A 197 -3.44 17.19 -19.00
CA ILE A 197 -2.01 17.38 -19.30
C ILE A 197 -1.51 18.76 -18.88
N TYR A 198 -2.41 19.74 -18.77
CA TYR A 198 -2.09 21.12 -18.37
C TYR A 198 -2.30 21.36 -16.87
N SER A 199 -2.92 20.43 -16.14
CA SER A 199 -3.08 20.60 -14.70
C SER A 199 -1.72 20.58 -13.99
N ARG A 200 -1.63 21.40 -12.95
CA ARG A 200 -0.49 21.49 -12.04
C ARG A 200 -0.90 21.49 -10.57
N VAL A 201 -2.20 21.49 -10.31
CA VAL A 201 -2.82 21.59 -8.99
C VAL A 201 -4.10 20.77 -8.98
N SER A 202 -4.46 20.30 -7.80
CA SER A 202 -5.67 19.53 -7.55
C SER A 202 -6.55 20.21 -6.50
N PRO A 203 -7.88 20.01 -6.54
CA PRO A 203 -8.76 20.44 -5.47
C PRO A 203 -8.34 19.86 -4.12
N GLU A 204 -8.56 20.62 -3.06
CA GLU A 204 -8.31 20.19 -1.67
C GLU A 204 -9.47 19.34 -1.14
N ASN A 205 -9.19 18.50 -0.13
CA ASN A 205 -10.19 17.74 0.62
C ASN A 205 -11.10 16.85 -0.25
N LEU A 206 -10.55 16.28 -1.33
CA LEU A 206 -11.25 15.29 -2.12
C LEU A 206 -11.39 13.99 -1.31
N PRO A 207 -12.56 13.32 -1.35
CA PRO A 207 -12.76 12.12 -0.58
C PRO A 207 -11.89 10.99 -1.10
N VAL A 208 -11.08 10.42 -0.21
CA VAL A 208 -10.36 9.17 -0.44
C VAL A 208 -11.39 8.06 -0.64
N GLN A 209 -11.11 7.17 -1.59
CA GLN A 209 -12.05 6.15 -2.03
C GLN A 209 -11.72 4.74 -1.56
N LYS A 210 -10.45 4.50 -1.22
CA LYS A 210 -9.89 3.23 -0.79
C LYS A 210 -8.67 3.47 0.08
N HIS A 211 -8.42 2.59 1.03
CA HIS A 211 -7.16 2.57 1.80
C HIS A 211 -6.30 1.41 1.31
N VAL A 212 -5.09 1.72 0.81
CA VAL A 212 -4.12 0.69 0.42
C VAL A 212 -3.73 -0.16 1.63
N GLN A 213 -3.67 -1.48 1.46
CA GLN A 213 -3.27 -2.41 2.53
C GLN A 213 -1.89 -3.00 2.26
N ASP A 214 -1.67 -3.48 1.04
CA ASP A 214 -0.36 -3.96 0.61
C ASP A 214 0.04 -3.33 -0.72
N VAL A 215 1.33 -3.03 -0.84
CA VAL A 215 1.99 -2.84 -2.13
C VAL A 215 3.09 -3.87 -2.26
N LEU A 216 2.93 -4.81 -3.19
CA LEU A 216 3.86 -5.91 -3.39
C LEU A 216 4.87 -5.54 -4.47
N PHE A 217 6.15 -5.39 -4.12
CA PHE A 217 7.23 -5.20 -5.06
C PHE A 217 7.72 -6.55 -5.56
N ILE A 218 7.23 -6.96 -6.74
CA ILE A 218 7.56 -8.27 -7.31
C ILE A 218 9.01 -8.22 -7.83
N PRO A 219 9.90 -9.13 -7.38
CA PRO A 219 11.29 -9.10 -7.81
C PRO A 219 11.45 -9.14 -9.33
N ASN A 220 12.51 -8.51 -9.83
CA ASN A 220 12.84 -8.48 -11.25
C ASN A 220 13.04 -9.89 -11.80
N ARG A 221 12.80 -10.06 -13.10
CA ARG A 221 13.05 -11.34 -13.77
C ARG A 221 14.55 -11.59 -13.86
N GLU A 222 15.01 -12.79 -13.50
CA GLU A 222 16.42 -13.15 -13.71
C GLU A 222 16.77 -13.42 -15.17
N SER A 223 15.78 -13.81 -15.95
CA SER A 223 15.94 -14.10 -17.36
C SER A 223 14.65 -13.85 -18.11
N SER A 224 14.76 -13.73 -19.43
CA SER A 224 13.61 -13.63 -20.34
C SER A 224 12.53 -14.71 -20.14
N LEU A 225 12.89 -15.89 -19.60
CA LEU A 225 11.96 -16.99 -19.38
C LEU A 225 11.49 -17.12 -17.92
N ASP A 226 12.02 -16.30 -17.02
CA ASP A 226 11.60 -16.26 -15.62
C ASP A 226 10.36 -15.38 -15.45
N ASN A 227 9.23 -15.88 -15.94
CA ASN A 227 7.96 -15.14 -15.94
C ASN A 227 6.99 -15.62 -14.85
N THR A 228 7.37 -16.61 -14.04
CA THR A 228 6.47 -17.31 -13.11
C THR A 228 5.89 -16.37 -12.05
N MET A 229 6.70 -15.51 -11.44
CA MET A 229 6.22 -14.60 -10.39
C MET A 229 5.30 -13.52 -10.94
N ILE A 230 5.62 -12.95 -12.11
CA ILE A 230 4.75 -11.98 -12.79
C ILE A 230 3.41 -12.63 -13.14
N LYS A 231 3.42 -13.84 -13.73
CA LYS A 231 2.17 -14.58 -14.04
C LYS A 231 1.37 -14.89 -12.79
N SER A 232 2.04 -15.31 -11.71
CA SER A 232 1.43 -15.59 -10.41
C SER A 232 0.76 -14.35 -9.81
N ALA A 233 1.44 -13.20 -9.84
CA ALA A 233 0.90 -11.94 -9.39
C ALA A 233 -0.34 -11.55 -10.21
N ILE A 234 -0.29 -11.72 -11.53
CA ILE A 234 -1.41 -11.38 -12.42
C ILE A 234 -2.64 -12.25 -12.17
N LEU A 235 -2.44 -13.55 -11.94
CA LEU A 235 -3.54 -14.47 -11.63
C LEU A 235 -4.24 -14.11 -10.32
N GLN A 236 -3.45 -13.76 -9.30
CA GLN A 236 -3.96 -13.51 -7.95
C GLN A 236 -4.55 -12.11 -7.81
N TYR A 237 -3.86 -11.09 -8.31
CA TYR A 237 -4.13 -9.70 -7.96
C TYR A 237 -4.57 -8.82 -9.13
N GLY A 238 -4.61 -9.34 -10.36
CA GLY A 238 -4.95 -8.52 -11.54
C GLY A 238 -3.72 -7.85 -12.16
N ALA A 239 -3.87 -6.70 -12.79
CA ALA A 239 -2.83 -6.09 -13.58
C ALA A 239 -1.59 -5.72 -12.72
N LEU A 240 -0.41 -5.95 -13.27
CA LEU A 240 0.87 -5.66 -12.64
C LEU A 240 1.45 -4.36 -13.23
N SER A 241 1.74 -3.36 -12.41
CA SER A 241 2.53 -2.19 -12.85
C SER A 241 3.98 -2.61 -13.07
N THR A 242 4.62 -2.17 -14.16
CA THR A 242 6.02 -2.47 -14.48
C THR A 242 6.67 -1.30 -15.22
N SER A 243 8.00 -1.25 -15.24
CA SER A 243 8.76 -0.34 -16.08
C SER A 243 9.19 -0.99 -17.40
N MET A 244 9.46 -0.16 -18.39
CA MET A 244 10.13 -0.56 -19.63
C MET A 244 10.91 0.61 -20.23
N TYR A 245 11.90 0.31 -21.06
CA TYR A 245 12.38 1.28 -22.02
C TYR A 245 11.47 1.26 -23.25
N PHE A 246 10.97 2.42 -23.67
CA PHE A 246 10.22 2.55 -24.91
C PHE A 246 10.97 3.40 -25.94
N ASP A 247 11.08 2.87 -27.15
CA ASP A 247 11.60 3.54 -28.33
C ASP A 247 10.76 3.19 -29.56
N ASP A 248 10.41 4.20 -30.36
CA ASP A 248 9.53 4.01 -31.52
C ASP A 248 10.11 3.01 -32.54
N SER A 249 11.44 2.90 -32.67
CA SER A 249 12.07 1.98 -33.63
C SER A 249 11.94 0.50 -33.23
N SER A 250 11.73 0.23 -31.94
CA SER A 250 11.48 -1.11 -31.40
C SER A 250 10.01 -1.54 -31.48
N TYR A 251 9.12 -0.65 -31.92
CA TYR A 251 7.69 -0.94 -32.03
C TYR A 251 7.27 -1.31 -33.46
N TYR A 252 6.68 -2.48 -33.63
CA TYR A 252 6.15 -2.96 -34.90
C TYR A 252 4.64 -2.74 -35.01
N SER A 253 4.26 -1.54 -35.48
CA SER A 253 2.87 -1.09 -35.53
C SER A 253 1.89 -2.01 -36.27
N SER A 254 2.33 -2.72 -37.31
CA SER A 254 1.45 -3.61 -38.09
C SER A 254 1.02 -4.89 -37.35
N ARG A 255 1.76 -5.25 -36.29
CA ARG A 255 1.54 -6.43 -35.46
C ARG A 255 1.39 -6.10 -33.98
N TYR A 256 1.47 -4.83 -33.61
CA TYR A 256 1.42 -4.34 -32.23
C TYR A 256 2.46 -5.02 -31.32
N GLY A 257 3.59 -5.45 -31.88
CA GLY A 257 4.67 -6.11 -31.13
C GLY A 257 5.78 -5.12 -30.78
N TYR A 258 6.31 -5.19 -29.56
CA TYR A 258 7.45 -4.44 -29.08
C TYR A 258 8.59 -5.37 -28.65
N TYR A 259 9.81 -5.07 -29.10
CA TYR A 259 11.01 -5.77 -28.65
C TYR A 259 12.21 -4.83 -28.66
N TYR A 260 12.76 -4.57 -27.47
CA TYR A 260 14.02 -3.87 -27.28
C TYR A 260 15.03 -4.78 -26.60
N ASN A 261 16.26 -4.79 -27.12
CA ASN A 261 17.36 -5.62 -26.61
C ASN A 261 18.63 -4.81 -26.33
N GLY A 262 18.50 -3.49 -26.22
CA GLY A 262 19.60 -2.61 -25.84
C GLY A 262 19.76 -2.50 -24.33
N SER A 263 20.62 -1.57 -23.91
CA SER A 263 21.05 -1.39 -22.51
C SER A 263 20.58 -0.08 -21.89
N SER A 264 19.67 0.66 -22.53
CA SER A 264 19.12 1.88 -21.92
C SER A 264 18.21 1.51 -20.76
N ILE A 265 18.31 2.29 -19.67
CA ILE A 265 17.45 2.20 -18.50
C ILE A 265 16.00 2.55 -18.85
N SER A 266 15.04 2.02 -18.08
CA SER A 266 13.60 2.27 -18.27
C SER A 266 13.24 3.76 -18.33
N ASN A 267 12.27 4.10 -19.18
CA ASN A 267 11.75 5.48 -19.33
C ASN A 267 10.22 5.55 -19.35
N HIS A 268 9.53 4.42 -19.40
CA HIS A 268 8.07 4.35 -19.47
C HIS A 268 7.53 3.34 -18.46
N ALA A 269 6.30 3.56 -18.00
CA ALA A 269 5.61 2.67 -17.07
C ALA A 269 4.28 2.23 -17.69
N VAL A 270 3.95 0.96 -17.54
CA VAL A 270 2.79 0.30 -18.17
C VAL A 270 2.22 -0.77 -17.24
N SER A 271 1.03 -1.30 -17.56
CA SER A 271 0.46 -2.42 -16.81
C SER A 271 0.50 -3.70 -17.65
N ILE A 272 1.08 -4.78 -17.12
CA ILE A 272 0.95 -6.12 -17.70
C ILE A 272 -0.42 -6.66 -17.31
N VAL A 273 -1.22 -7.03 -18.31
CA VAL A 273 -2.61 -7.49 -18.15
C VAL A 273 -2.83 -8.93 -18.61
N GLY A 274 -1.76 -9.64 -18.93
CA GLY A 274 -1.84 -11.00 -19.44
C GLY A 274 -0.58 -11.42 -20.16
N TRP A 275 -0.65 -12.57 -20.81
CA TRP A 275 0.44 -13.12 -21.61
C TRP A 275 -0.04 -14.14 -22.64
N ASP A 276 0.84 -14.41 -23.61
CA ASP A 276 0.72 -15.48 -24.59
C ASP A 276 2.11 -16.12 -24.80
N ASP A 277 2.30 -17.33 -24.28
CA ASP A 277 3.55 -18.11 -24.39
C ASP A 277 3.88 -18.51 -25.83
N ASN A 278 2.88 -18.50 -26.72
CA ASN A 278 3.02 -18.92 -28.10
C ASN A 278 3.04 -17.74 -29.08
N TYR A 279 3.06 -16.50 -28.59
CA TYR A 279 3.09 -15.32 -29.45
C TYR A 279 4.30 -15.38 -30.40
N ASP A 280 4.03 -15.38 -31.70
CA ASP A 280 5.04 -15.64 -32.73
C ASP A 280 6.11 -14.53 -32.72
N LYS A 281 7.37 -14.93 -32.55
CA LYS A 281 8.54 -14.03 -32.61
C LYS A 281 8.65 -13.22 -33.90
N ASN A 282 7.98 -13.63 -34.99
CA ASN A 282 7.97 -12.89 -36.24
C ASN A 282 6.97 -11.70 -36.23
N ASN A 283 6.23 -11.50 -35.14
CA ASN A 283 5.34 -10.36 -34.93
C ASN A 283 6.05 -9.15 -34.31
N PHE A 284 7.38 -9.13 -34.25
CA PHE A 284 8.20 -8.01 -33.73
C PHE A 284 9.08 -7.41 -34.84
N SER A 285 9.54 -6.16 -34.67
CA SER A 285 10.36 -5.44 -35.68
C SER A 285 11.77 -6.05 -35.81
N GLY A 286 12.33 -6.52 -34.70
CA GLY A 286 13.45 -7.45 -34.66
C GLY A 286 12.97 -8.83 -34.19
N VAL A 287 13.63 -9.90 -34.62
CA VAL A 287 13.22 -11.27 -34.25
C VAL A 287 13.84 -11.64 -32.88
N PRO A 288 13.05 -11.75 -31.79
CA PRO A 288 13.58 -12.22 -30.51
C PRO A 288 14.01 -13.70 -30.57
N PRO A 289 14.82 -14.17 -29.62
CA PRO A 289 15.31 -15.56 -29.58
C PRO A 289 14.21 -16.63 -29.62
N GLY A 290 13.05 -16.38 -29.01
CA GLY A 290 11.93 -17.32 -28.94
C GLY A 290 10.56 -16.64 -29.00
N ASN A 291 9.52 -17.46 -29.02
CA ASN A 291 8.13 -17.01 -28.90
C ASN A 291 7.83 -16.60 -27.45
N GLY A 292 6.72 -15.90 -27.28
CA GLY A 292 6.21 -15.52 -25.97
C GLY A 292 6.19 -14.01 -25.77
N ALA A 293 5.07 -13.51 -25.26
CA ALA A 293 4.89 -12.09 -25.01
C ALA A 293 3.99 -11.83 -23.80
N PHE A 294 4.26 -10.71 -23.12
CA PHE A 294 3.31 -10.09 -22.22
C PHE A 294 2.29 -9.27 -23.01
N ILE A 295 1.03 -9.28 -22.56
CA ILE A 295 -0.02 -8.38 -23.06
C ILE A 295 0.01 -7.15 -22.15
N VAL A 296 0.19 -5.98 -22.74
CA VAL A 296 0.45 -4.75 -21.99
C VAL A 296 -0.61 -3.71 -22.31
N LYS A 297 -1.19 -3.11 -21.25
CA LYS A 297 -2.06 -1.93 -21.32
C LYS A 297 -1.19 -0.67 -21.27
N ASN A 298 -1.31 0.16 -22.30
CA ASN A 298 -0.63 1.46 -22.36
C ASN A 298 -1.57 2.60 -21.89
N SER A 299 -1.05 3.82 -21.84
CA SER A 299 -1.79 5.03 -21.45
C SER A 299 -1.79 6.10 -22.55
N TRP A 300 -1.73 5.68 -23.82
CA TRP A 300 -1.70 6.56 -25.00
C TRP A 300 -3.01 6.59 -25.77
N GLY A 301 -4.13 6.27 -25.11
CA GLY A 301 -5.46 6.26 -25.70
C GLY A 301 -5.75 5.03 -26.56
N THR A 302 -7.03 4.81 -26.84
CA THR A 302 -7.52 3.66 -27.61
C THR A 302 -7.16 3.74 -29.10
N TYR A 303 -6.70 4.89 -29.60
CA TYR A 303 -6.28 5.03 -31.00
C TYR A 303 -4.87 4.48 -31.26
N TRP A 304 -4.08 4.24 -30.22
CA TRP A 304 -2.72 3.72 -30.33
C TRP A 304 -2.69 2.20 -30.17
N GLY A 305 -1.84 1.51 -30.94
CA GLY A 305 -1.68 0.05 -30.84
C GLY A 305 -2.94 -0.75 -31.14
N ASP A 306 -3.10 -1.88 -30.45
CA ASP A 306 -4.31 -2.70 -30.48
C ASP A 306 -5.32 -2.14 -29.47
N ASN A 307 -6.01 -1.05 -29.85
CA ASN A 307 -6.99 -0.38 -28.99
C ASN A 307 -6.43 0.08 -27.63
N GLY A 308 -5.17 0.51 -27.61
CA GLY A 308 -4.43 0.93 -26.42
C GLY A 308 -3.58 -0.18 -25.79
N TYR A 309 -3.58 -1.38 -26.36
CA TYR A 309 -2.78 -2.51 -25.92
C TYR A 309 -1.70 -2.87 -26.93
N PHE A 310 -0.70 -3.64 -26.50
CA PHE A 310 0.36 -4.16 -27.36
C PHE A 310 1.02 -5.38 -26.70
N TYR A 311 1.86 -6.08 -27.47
CA TYR A 311 2.58 -7.27 -27.03
C TYR A 311 4.05 -6.94 -26.81
N VAL A 312 4.58 -7.21 -25.62
CA VAL A 312 6.02 -7.03 -25.32
C VAL A 312 6.67 -8.41 -25.26
N SER A 313 7.71 -8.62 -26.09
CA SER A 313 8.47 -9.87 -26.11
C SER A 313 8.99 -10.21 -24.71
N TYR A 314 8.91 -11.49 -24.34
CA TYR A 314 9.57 -11.98 -23.12
C TYR A 314 11.08 -11.73 -23.10
N TYR A 315 11.69 -11.56 -24.27
CA TYR A 315 13.11 -11.32 -24.42
C TYR A 315 13.50 -9.84 -24.35
N ASP A 316 12.53 -8.95 -24.16
CA ASP A 316 12.80 -7.53 -23.94
C ASP A 316 13.69 -7.34 -22.70
N SER A 317 14.66 -6.42 -22.80
CA SER A 317 15.68 -6.23 -21.76
C SER A 317 15.21 -5.48 -20.53
N ASN A 318 14.06 -4.78 -20.59
CA ASN A 318 13.59 -3.93 -19.50
C ASN A 318 12.23 -4.39 -18.92
N ILE A 319 11.36 -5.04 -19.71
CA ILE A 319 10.04 -5.45 -19.20
C ILE A 319 10.17 -6.44 -18.03
N GLY A 320 9.28 -6.28 -17.04
CA GLY A 320 9.30 -7.11 -15.85
C GLY A 320 10.32 -6.66 -14.81
N ASN A 321 10.68 -5.36 -14.84
CA ASN A 321 11.43 -4.69 -13.81
C ASN A 321 10.54 -3.66 -13.07
N ASP A 322 10.95 -3.24 -11.87
CA ASP A 322 10.23 -2.26 -11.03
C ASP A 322 8.74 -2.61 -10.83
N ASN A 323 8.49 -3.90 -10.63
CA ASN A 323 7.14 -4.44 -10.66
C ASN A 323 6.40 -4.12 -9.35
N ALA A 324 5.14 -3.68 -9.45
CA ALA A 324 4.30 -3.42 -8.29
C ALA A 324 2.85 -3.88 -8.50
N VAL A 325 2.28 -4.47 -7.45
CA VAL A 325 0.84 -4.73 -7.29
C VAL A 325 0.33 -3.90 -6.13
N PHE A 326 -0.84 -3.28 -6.29
CA PHE A 326 -1.48 -2.47 -5.25
C PHE A 326 -2.79 -3.14 -4.82
N THR A 327 -2.95 -3.43 -3.54
CA THR A 327 -4.19 -3.94 -2.94
C THR A 327 -4.83 -2.88 -2.07
N ALA A 328 -6.16 -2.86 -1.97
CA ALA A 328 -6.83 -1.88 -1.14
C ALA A 328 -8.18 -2.37 -0.62
N GLU A 329 -8.58 -1.77 0.49
CA GLU A 329 -9.87 -2.00 1.14
C GLU A 329 -10.69 -0.70 1.16
N ASN A 330 -11.93 -0.79 1.64
CA ASN A 330 -12.77 0.38 1.87
C ASN A 330 -12.16 1.28 2.95
N THR A 331 -12.59 2.54 2.96
CA THR A 331 -12.08 3.57 3.89
C THR A 331 -12.68 3.49 5.28
N ASP A 332 -13.65 2.59 5.50
CA ASP A 332 -14.27 2.31 6.80
C ASP A 332 -13.49 1.29 7.64
N ASN A 333 -12.27 0.93 7.21
CA ASN A 333 -11.43 -0.02 7.92
C ASN A 333 -10.61 0.59 9.06
N TYR A 334 -10.32 1.90 9.01
CA TYR A 334 -9.63 2.66 10.05
C TYR A 334 -10.02 4.13 9.95
N GLU A 335 -10.11 4.82 11.09
CA GLU A 335 -10.44 6.25 11.14
C GLU A 335 -9.19 7.13 11.10
N ASN A 336 -8.14 6.72 11.81
CA ASN A 336 -6.96 7.54 12.05
C ASN A 336 -5.68 6.84 11.59
N ILE A 337 -4.73 7.66 11.13
CA ILE A 337 -3.36 7.25 10.79
C ILE A 337 -2.35 8.08 11.59
N TYR A 338 -1.42 7.37 12.22
CA TYR A 338 -0.23 7.92 12.88
C TYR A 338 1.00 7.62 12.04
N GLN A 339 1.72 8.65 11.63
CA GLN A 339 2.87 8.54 10.74
C GLN A 339 3.80 9.75 10.86
N TYR A 340 5.06 9.55 10.48
CA TYR A 340 6.07 10.61 10.35
C TYR A 340 6.77 10.60 8.98
N ASP A 341 6.29 9.76 8.07
CA ASP A 341 6.93 9.44 6.78
C ASP A 341 5.97 9.63 5.58
N PRO A 342 5.49 10.87 5.29
CA PRO A 342 4.57 11.12 4.18
C PRO A 342 5.18 10.94 2.78
N LEU A 343 6.51 11.08 2.63
CA LEU A 343 7.24 10.80 1.38
C LEU A 343 7.66 9.33 1.28
N GLY A 344 7.43 8.54 2.34
CA GLY A 344 7.58 7.10 2.35
C GLY A 344 9.03 6.63 2.19
N TRP A 345 9.20 5.51 1.49
CA TRP A 345 10.48 4.80 1.41
C TRP A 345 11.47 5.48 0.43
N VAL A 346 12.51 6.11 1.00
CA VAL A 346 13.56 6.84 0.24
C VAL A 346 14.88 6.05 0.18
N LEU A 347 15.31 5.47 1.30
CA LEU A 347 16.53 4.66 1.40
C LEU A 347 16.37 3.59 2.48
N ASN A 348 17.39 2.73 2.62
CA ASN A 348 17.48 1.74 3.68
C ASN A 348 18.59 2.06 4.67
N VAL A 349 18.43 1.64 5.92
CA VAL A 349 19.46 1.68 6.95
C VAL A 349 19.62 0.31 7.61
N GLY A 350 20.83 0.00 8.07
CA GLY A 350 21.11 -1.23 8.82
C GLY A 350 22.43 -1.17 9.59
N TYR A 351 22.82 -2.30 10.18
CA TYR A 351 24.02 -2.43 11.00
C TYR A 351 25.02 -3.43 10.42
N ASN A 352 25.08 -3.53 9.08
CA ASN A 352 25.81 -4.59 8.37
C ASN A 352 25.39 -5.99 8.90
N ASN A 353 24.10 -6.14 9.19
CA ASN A 353 23.47 -7.30 9.79
C ASN A 353 22.08 -7.47 9.14
N PRO A 354 21.66 -8.68 8.78
CA PRO A 354 20.31 -8.92 8.25
C PRO A 354 19.21 -8.55 9.23
N THR A 355 19.50 -8.52 10.53
CA THR A 355 18.56 -8.13 11.58
C THR A 355 18.89 -6.74 12.14
N ALA A 356 17.88 -5.89 12.23
CA ALA A 356 17.92 -4.65 13.00
C ALA A 356 16.55 -4.32 13.58
N TRP A 357 16.50 -3.30 14.43
CA TRP A 357 15.30 -2.85 15.12
C TRP A 357 15.06 -1.37 14.82
N CYS A 358 13.79 -1.01 14.66
CA CYS A 358 13.32 0.36 14.50
C CYS A 358 12.05 0.59 15.32
N ALA A 359 11.74 1.84 15.62
CA ALA A 359 10.52 2.18 16.33
C ALA A 359 10.08 3.61 16.05
N ASN A 360 8.76 3.83 16.06
CA ASN A 360 8.16 5.16 16.16
C ASN A 360 7.42 5.28 17.50
N ILE A 361 7.50 6.45 18.13
CA ILE A 361 6.69 6.83 19.29
C ILE A 361 5.63 7.82 18.83
N PHE A 362 4.38 7.50 19.08
CA PHE A 362 3.22 8.34 18.79
C PHE A 362 2.54 8.79 20.09
N ALA A 363 1.62 9.73 19.97
CA ALA A 363 0.70 10.11 21.05
C ALA A 363 -0.72 10.03 20.48
N ALA A 364 -1.59 9.26 21.14
CA ALA A 364 -2.99 9.13 20.76
C ALA A 364 -3.70 10.49 20.80
N LYS A 365 -4.52 10.77 19.79
CA LYS A 365 -5.24 12.07 19.67
C LYS A 365 -6.52 12.12 20.49
N SER A 366 -7.11 10.97 20.73
CA SER A 366 -8.34 10.77 21.49
C SER A 366 -8.29 9.40 22.16
N ASP A 367 -9.33 9.08 22.92
CA ASP A 367 -9.58 7.70 23.30
C ASP A 367 -9.88 6.92 22.01
N GLU A 368 -9.11 5.87 21.76
CA GLU A 368 -9.11 5.14 20.49
C GLU A 368 -8.52 3.74 20.65
N THR A 369 -8.74 2.89 19.65
CA THR A 369 -8.26 1.52 19.62
C THR A 369 -7.21 1.36 18.52
N LEU A 370 -6.01 0.92 18.88
CA LEU A 370 -4.98 0.53 17.91
C LEU A 370 -5.24 -0.87 17.38
N GLU A 371 -5.41 -0.97 16.07
CA GLU A 371 -5.83 -2.21 15.40
C GLU A 371 -4.77 -2.78 14.46
N SER A 372 -3.99 -1.91 13.81
CA SER A 372 -3.05 -2.31 12.77
C SER A 372 -1.79 -1.46 12.75
N VAL A 373 -0.73 -2.05 12.24
CA VAL A 373 0.55 -1.39 11.99
C VAL A 373 0.96 -1.62 10.56
N SER A 374 1.48 -0.60 9.89
CA SER A 374 2.15 -0.78 8.60
C SER A 374 3.62 -0.42 8.61
N PHE A 375 4.36 -1.09 7.74
CA PHE A 375 5.78 -0.88 7.54
C PHE A 375 6.21 -1.45 6.17
N TYR A 376 7.41 -1.08 5.75
CA TYR A 376 8.03 -1.66 4.57
C TYR A 376 8.90 -2.86 4.91
N THR A 377 8.85 -3.88 4.06
CA THR A 377 9.85 -4.95 4.03
C THR A 377 10.83 -4.67 2.89
N THR A 378 12.11 -4.45 3.23
CA THR A 378 13.12 -4.01 2.26
C THR A 378 13.67 -5.13 1.38
N ASP A 379 13.24 -6.36 1.64
CA ASP A 379 13.62 -7.56 0.91
C ASP A 379 12.54 -8.65 1.06
N SER A 380 12.52 -9.61 0.14
CA SER A 380 11.60 -10.76 0.19
C SER A 380 11.95 -11.71 1.34
N ASN A 381 10.96 -12.48 1.78
CA ASN A 381 11.05 -13.40 2.93
C ASN A 381 11.46 -12.69 4.22
N CYS A 382 11.07 -11.42 4.39
CA CYS A 382 11.37 -10.64 5.58
C CYS A 382 10.62 -11.21 6.78
N ALA A 383 11.35 -11.66 7.80
CA ALA A 383 10.76 -12.01 9.08
C ALA A 383 10.62 -10.75 9.93
N TYR A 384 9.47 -10.59 10.57
CA TYR A 384 9.17 -9.45 11.41
C TYR A 384 8.73 -9.89 12.81
N GLU A 385 9.02 -9.05 13.80
CA GLU A 385 8.40 -9.08 15.11
C GLU A 385 7.93 -7.65 15.43
N ILE A 386 6.64 -7.50 15.77
CA ILE A 386 6.00 -6.26 16.20
C ILE A 386 5.85 -6.32 17.72
N TYR A 387 6.17 -5.24 18.40
CA TYR A 387 5.96 -5.04 19.82
C TYR A 387 5.29 -3.69 20.06
N ILE A 388 4.20 -3.69 20.81
CA ILE A 388 3.48 -2.46 21.18
C ILE A 388 3.72 -2.15 22.65
N TYR A 389 4.07 -0.91 22.96
CA TYR A 389 4.19 -0.40 24.33
C TYR A 389 3.30 0.82 24.49
N THR A 390 2.52 0.90 25.57
CA THR A 390 1.56 2.00 25.83
C THR A 390 2.06 2.98 26.90
N SER A 391 3.32 2.85 27.32
CA SER A 391 3.98 3.73 28.29
C SER A 391 5.50 3.79 28.05
N PRO A 392 5.96 4.23 26.86
CA PRO A 392 7.38 4.40 26.58
C PRO A 392 7.99 5.47 27.49
N GLU A 393 9.18 5.22 28.04
CA GLU A 393 9.86 6.14 28.97
C GLU A 393 10.86 7.07 28.25
N SER A 394 12.17 6.83 28.42
CA SER A 394 13.25 7.63 27.82
C SER A 394 13.57 7.24 26.37
N GLY A 395 12.76 6.40 25.75
CA GLY A 395 12.95 5.80 24.44
C GLY A 395 11.76 4.89 24.12
N PRO A 396 11.85 4.06 23.08
CA PRO A 396 10.68 3.36 22.55
C PRO A 396 10.23 2.16 23.41
N LEU A 397 10.88 1.86 24.53
CA LEU A 397 10.53 0.73 25.38
C LEU A 397 9.88 1.19 26.70
N SER A 398 9.02 0.34 27.25
CA SER A 398 8.52 0.43 28.63
C SER A 398 9.18 -0.61 29.54
N ARG A 399 9.31 -0.29 30.83
CA ARG A 399 9.81 -1.25 31.85
C ARG A 399 8.85 -2.40 32.11
N GLU A 400 7.56 -2.19 31.87
CA GLU A 400 6.52 -3.21 32.06
C GLU A 400 6.52 -4.27 30.95
N GLY A 401 7.29 -4.02 29.89
CA GLY A 401 7.30 -4.86 28.70
C GLY A 401 6.21 -4.45 27.69
N PRO A 402 6.15 -5.13 26.54
CA PRO A 402 5.16 -4.85 25.52
C PRO A 402 3.78 -5.37 25.97
N VAL A 403 2.73 -4.60 25.70
CA VAL A 403 1.33 -5.04 25.91
C VAL A 403 0.89 -6.05 24.83
N LEU A 404 1.53 -6.01 23.67
CA LEU A 404 1.31 -6.95 22.58
C LEU A 404 2.63 -7.29 21.88
N SER A 405 2.77 -8.56 21.48
CA SER A 405 3.78 -8.96 20.50
C SER A 405 3.17 -9.85 19.43
N LYS A 406 3.61 -9.64 18.19
CA LYS A 406 3.20 -10.42 17.01
C LYS A 406 4.42 -10.71 16.16
N SER A 407 4.48 -11.86 15.52
CA SER A 407 5.56 -12.16 14.58
C SER A 407 5.04 -12.87 13.35
N GLY A 408 5.81 -12.78 12.27
CA GLY A 408 5.46 -13.41 11.02
C GLY A 408 6.60 -13.35 10.02
N THR A 409 6.29 -13.76 8.79
CA THR A 409 7.20 -13.63 7.66
C THR A 409 6.38 -13.18 6.46
N ILE A 410 6.84 -12.11 5.83
CA ILE A 410 6.22 -11.56 4.64
C ILE A 410 7.05 -12.05 3.45
N PRO A 411 6.45 -12.81 2.52
CA PRO A 411 7.19 -13.43 1.43
C PRO A 411 7.68 -12.41 0.42
N VAL A 412 6.90 -11.37 0.10
CA VAL A 412 7.22 -10.40 -0.95
C VAL A 412 7.65 -9.08 -0.34
N ALA A 413 8.75 -8.49 -0.80
CA ALA A 413 9.12 -7.13 -0.44
C ALA A 413 7.98 -6.14 -0.75
N GLY A 414 7.83 -5.07 0.02
CA GLY A 414 6.64 -4.24 -0.13
C GLY A 414 6.35 -3.29 1.02
N TYR A 415 5.23 -2.61 0.89
CA TYR A 415 4.51 -1.96 1.99
C TYR A 415 3.40 -2.90 2.45
N HIS A 416 3.22 -3.06 3.76
CA HIS A 416 2.26 -4.01 4.32
C HIS A 416 1.56 -3.45 5.54
N THR A 417 0.25 -3.61 5.61
CA THR A 417 -0.55 -3.42 6.82
C THR A 417 -0.78 -4.76 7.50
N VAL A 418 -0.35 -4.87 8.75
CA VAL A 418 -0.46 -6.08 9.57
C VAL A 418 -1.47 -5.84 10.69
N PRO A 419 -2.62 -6.53 10.68
CA PRO A 419 -3.55 -6.52 11.80
C PRO A 419 -2.94 -7.11 13.06
N LEU A 420 -3.18 -6.43 14.18
CA LEU A 420 -2.81 -6.89 15.51
C LEU A 420 -3.76 -8.02 15.95
N ASP A 421 -3.28 -8.92 16.79
CA ASP A 421 -4.07 -10.08 17.24
C ASP A 421 -5.08 -9.73 18.36
N SER A 422 -4.98 -8.51 18.90
CA SER A 422 -5.93 -7.95 19.86
C SER A 422 -5.91 -6.43 19.79
N GLU A 423 -7.08 -5.85 20.02
CA GLU A 423 -7.29 -4.41 20.19
C GLU A 423 -6.49 -3.87 21.39
N ILE A 424 -5.88 -2.69 21.22
CA ILE A 424 -5.14 -2.01 22.27
C ILE A 424 -5.79 -0.65 22.50
N GLN A 425 -6.43 -0.51 23.64
CA GLN A 425 -7.05 0.75 24.06
C GLN A 425 -5.96 1.78 24.37
N LEU A 426 -6.13 2.98 23.83
CA LEU A 426 -5.29 4.13 24.04
C LEU A 426 -6.16 5.27 24.59
N GLU A 427 -5.66 5.94 25.62
CA GLU A 427 -6.27 7.16 26.14
C GLU A 427 -5.74 8.38 25.37
N ALA A 428 -6.52 9.45 25.30
CA ALA A 428 -6.07 10.72 24.73
C ALA A 428 -4.73 11.17 25.34
N ASP A 429 -3.82 11.67 24.50
CA ASP A 429 -2.44 12.05 24.83
C ASP A 429 -1.54 10.91 25.33
N GLN A 430 -2.04 9.67 25.44
CA GLN A 430 -1.23 8.53 25.82
C GLN A 430 -0.16 8.27 24.76
N LYS A 431 1.10 8.24 25.20
CA LYS A 431 2.19 7.83 24.33
C LYS A 431 2.17 6.32 24.14
N PHE A 432 2.32 5.90 22.91
CA PHE A 432 2.57 4.51 22.57
C PHE A 432 3.70 4.41 21.57
N SER A 433 4.38 3.27 21.56
CA SER A 433 5.41 2.99 20.57
C SER A 433 5.10 1.71 19.81
N VAL A 434 5.42 1.76 18.53
CA VAL A 434 5.45 0.60 17.65
C VAL A 434 6.90 0.26 17.42
N VAL A 435 7.32 -0.90 17.93
CA VAL A 435 8.69 -1.39 17.84
C VAL A 435 8.73 -2.58 16.89
N LEU A 436 9.59 -2.51 15.89
CA LEU A 436 9.80 -3.57 14.92
C LEU A 436 11.19 -4.17 15.07
N LYS A 437 11.27 -5.49 14.99
CA LYS A 437 12.48 -6.22 14.62
C LYS A 437 12.29 -6.79 13.23
N LEU A 438 13.16 -6.40 12.32
CA LEU A 438 13.11 -6.84 10.93
C LEU A 438 14.34 -7.68 10.62
N THR A 439 14.14 -8.80 9.93
CA THR A 439 15.20 -9.69 9.46
C THR A 439 15.04 -9.97 7.98
N THR A 440 15.95 -9.42 7.17
CA THR A 440 16.03 -9.63 5.72
C THR A 440 17.15 -10.63 5.41
N PRO A 441 16.87 -11.88 5.02
CA PRO A 441 17.89 -12.93 4.93
C PRO A 441 19.09 -12.60 4.04
N ASP A 442 18.87 -11.90 2.92
CA ASP A 442 19.91 -11.65 1.91
C ASP A 442 20.32 -10.17 1.83
N SER A 443 19.57 -9.25 2.46
CA SER A 443 19.95 -7.84 2.64
C SER A 443 20.56 -7.56 4.02
N ARG A 444 21.34 -6.48 4.13
CA ARG A 444 21.92 -5.98 5.39
C ARG A 444 21.36 -4.63 5.84
N TYR A 445 20.31 -4.18 5.17
CA TYR A 445 19.66 -2.89 5.38
C TYR A 445 18.15 -3.10 5.56
N PRO A 446 17.72 -3.71 6.68
CA PRO A 446 16.35 -4.17 6.86
C PRO A 446 15.33 -3.05 7.14
N ILE A 447 15.78 -1.82 7.43
CA ILE A 447 14.91 -0.72 7.86
C ILE A 447 14.75 0.28 6.72
N ALA A 448 13.52 0.46 6.22
CA ALA A 448 13.16 1.55 5.32
C ALA A 448 13.08 2.88 6.07
N ILE A 449 13.60 3.94 5.46
CA ILE A 449 13.59 5.30 6.01
C ILE A 449 13.10 6.33 5.00
N GLU A 450 12.46 7.36 5.55
CA GLU A 450 12.27 8.65 4.89
C GLU A 450 13.39 9.58 5.34
N MET A 451 14.03 10.29 4.41
CA MET A 451 15.01 11.33 4.72
C MET A 451 15.07 12.40 3.62
N PRO A 452 15.65 13.59 3.91
CA PRO A 452 15.91 14.57 2.88
C PRO A 452 16.92 14.01 1.89
N TYR A 453 16.50 13.93 0.63
CA TYR A 453 17.35 13.48 -0.45
C TYR A 453 17.28 14.46 -1.60
N ALA A 454 18.44 14.96 -2.04
CA ALA A 454 18.50 16.04 -3.01
C ALA A 454 17.88 15.63 -4.36
N ASP A 455 17.12 16.55 -4.97
CA ASP A 455 16.37 16.31 -6.21
C ASP A 455 15.40 15.09 -6.12
N TRP A 456 14.94 14.74 -4.91
CA TRP A 456 13.97 13.66 -4.69
C TRP A 456 12.97 14.01 -3.58
N SER A 457 13.41 14.02 -2.32
CA SER A 457 12.58 14.14 -1.11
C SER A 457 13.10 15.24 -0.19
N SER A 458 13.61 16.35 -0.72
CA SER A 458 14.29 17.39 0.08
C SER A 458 13.43 18.01 1.20
N LYS A 459 12.11 17.87 1.11
CA LYS A 459 11.13 18.36 2.08
C LYS A 459 10.86 17.42 3.26
N ALA A 460 11.46 16.23 3.29
CA ALA A 460 11.36 15.34 4.44
C ALA A 460 11.78 16.06 5.73
N THR A 461 11.00 15.86 6.79
CA THR A 461 11.23 16.47 8.11
C THR A 461 11.05 15.42 9.20
N ALA A 462 11.78 15.56 10.30
CA ALA A 462 11.60 14.74 11.49
C ALA A 462 11.84 15.58 12.75
N ASN A 463 11.16 15.25 13.84
CA ASN A 463 11.44 15.84 15.15
C ASN A 463 12.22 14.84 16.04
N PRO A 464 13.14 15.35 16.89
CA PRO A 464 13.75 14.51 17.91
C PRO A 464 12.69 13.93 18.86
N GLY A 465 12.81 12.65 19.17
CA GLY A 465 11.93 11.89 20.06
C GLY A 465 10.86 11.07 19.34
N GLU A 466 10.80 11.10 18.00
CA GLU A 466 9.80 10.39 17.20
C GLU A 466 10.30 9.01 16.74
N SER A 467 11.39 8.99 15.98
CA SER A 467 11.92 7.80 15.30
C SER A 467 13.21 7.29 15.93
N PHE A 468 13.30 5.99 16.19
CA PHE A 468 14.45 5.34 16.82
C PHE A 468 14.92 4.12 16.04
N ILE A 469 16.21 3.84 16.15
CA ILE A 469 16.84 2.64 15.60
C ILE A 469 17.74 1.97 16.63
N SER A 470 17.90 0.67 16.48
CA SER A 470 18.80 -0.14 17.28
C SER A 470 19.30 -1.33 16.48
N GLY A 471 20.57 -1.70 16.66
CA GLY A 471 21.06 -2.95 16.08
C GLY A 471 20.77 -4.18 16.95
N ASP A 472 20.63 -4.01 18.27
CA ASP A 472 20.56 -5.11 19.26
C ASP A 472 19.20 -5.20 19.97
N GLY A 473 18.31 -4.24 19.76
CA GLY A 473 17.00 -4.16 20.40
C GLY A 473 17.06 -3.70 21.86
N SER A 474 18.24 -3.37 22.38
CA SER A 474 18.45 -2.96 23.78
C SER A 474 19.01 -1.54 23.90
N THR A 475 19.93 -1.17 22.99
CA THR A 475 20.52 0.18 22.92
C THR A 475 19.81 0.95 21.81
N TRP A 476 18.92 1.85 22.21
CA TRP A 476 18.11 2.66 21.29
C TRP A 476 18.67 4.06 21.15
N LYS A 477 18.66 4.58 19.92
CA LYS A 477 19.01 5.96 19.62
C LYS A 477 18.01 6.55 18.65
N ASP A 478 17.71 7.82 18.88
CA ASP A 478 16.99 8.65 17.95
C ASP A 478 17.75 8.71 16.63
N ILE A 479 17.07 8.41 15.51
CA ILE A 479 17.71 8.37 14.20
C ILE A 479 18.19 9.76 13.75
N THR A 480 17.57 10.83 14.24
CA THR A 480 17.96 12.23 13.92
C THR A 480 19.35 12.58 14.45
N ALA A 481 19.85 11.84 15.44
CA ALA A 481 21.22 11.98 15.94
C ALA A 481 22.28 11.48 14.94
N TYR A 482 21.88 10.66 13.96
CA TYR A 482 22.74 10.13 12.91
C TYR A 482 22.46 10.77 11.55
N TYR A 483 21.18 10.89 11.20
CA TYR A 483 20.72 11.39 9.92
C TYR A 483 19.63 12.44 10.18
N LEU A 484 19.93 13.70 9.89
CA LEU A 484 19.02 14.81 10.17
C LEU A 484 17.70 14.63 9.40
N ASN A 485 16.57 15.02 10.02
CA ASN A 485 15.24 14.99 9.41
C ASN A 485 14.82 13.62 8.88
N THR A 486 15.30 12.54 9.48
CA THR A 486 15.04 11.17 9.03
C THR A 486 14.03 10.51 9.94
N ASN A 487 13.08 9.77 9.37
CA ASN A 487 12.13 8.93 10.08
C ASN A 487 12.22 7.48 9.61
N VAL A 488 11.89 6.53 10.50
CA VAL A 488 11.67 5.14 10.07
C VAL A 488 10.23 5.02 9.54
N CYS A 489 10.04 4.25 8.46
CA CYS A 489 8.74 4.12 7.82
C CYS A 489 7.84 3.13 8.57
N ILE A 490 7.17 3.62 9.61
CA ILE A 490 6.20 2.86 10.43
C ILE A 490 4.96 3.72 10.59
N LYS A 491 3.78 3.14 10.33
CA LYS A 491 2.50 3.77 10.60
C LYS A 491 1.66 2.92 11.54
N ALA A 492 0.81 3.56 12.31
CA ALA A 492 -0.18 2.92 13.18
C ALA A 492 -1.58 3.39 12.78
N PHE A 493 -2.54 2.47 12.78
CA PHE A 493 -3.92 2.74 12.41
C PHE A 493 -4.82 2.45 13.58
N THR A 494 -5.64 3.44 13.92
CA THR A 494 -6.59 3.36 15.01
C THR A 494 -8.00 3.61 14.48
N ASP A 495 -8.96 3.04 15.17
CA ASP A 495 -10.36 3.43 15.08
C ASP A 495 -10.70 4.14 16.40
N SER A 496 -11.63 5.09 16.42
CA SER A 496 -12.16 5.64 17.68
C SER A 496 -12.90 4.58 18.53
N GLY A 497 -12.88 3.33 18.05
CA GLY A 497 -13.35 2.12 18.68
C GLY A 497 -14.65 1.74 18.02
N THR A 498 -14.73 0.54 17.43
CA THR A 498 -16.05 -0.05 17.22
C THR A 498 -16.67 -0.25 18.60
N LEU A 499 -17.64 0.60 18.95
CA LEU A 499 -18.40 0.39 20.15
C LEU A 499 -18.99 -1.02 20.09
N SER A 500 -18.66 -1.81 21.10
CA SER A 500 -19.17 -3.18 21.17
C SER A 500 -20.69 -3.15 21.08
N VAL A 501 -21.25 -3.98 20.20
CA VAL A 501 -22.70 -4.10 20.04
C VAL A 501 -23.31 -4.50 21.37
N PHE A 502 -24.28 -3.71 21.84
CA PHE A 502 -24.93 -3.97 23.12
C PHE A 502 -25.61 -5.35 23.10
N PRO A 503 -25.59 -6.10 24.22
CA PRO A 503 -26.28 -7.38 24.31
C PRO A 503 -27.75 -7.29 23.86
N GLY A 504 -28.12 -8.09 22.86
CA GLY A 504 -29.47 -8.12 22.29
C GLY A 504 -29.66 -7.25 21.04
N TYR A 505 -28.66 -6.47 20.66
CA TYR A 505 -28.67 -5.61 19.48
C TYR A 505 -27.78 -6.17 18.36
N ILE A 506 -27.85 -5.56 17.18
CA ILE A 506 -27.14 -6.03 15.97
C ILE A 506 -26.23 -4.98 15.34
N ASN A 507 -26.39 -3.71 15.73
CA ASN A 507 -25.59 -2.59 15.25
C ASN A 507 -24.86 -1.97 16.45
N PRO A 508 -23.65 -1.43 16.25
CA PRO A 508 -22.94 -0.71 17.30
C PRO A 508 -23.62 0.63 17.58
N PRO A 509 -23.51 1.17 18.80
CA PRO A 509 -23.96 2.51 19.12
C PRO A 509 -23.36 3.57 18.17
N THR A 510 -24.11 4.64 17.90
CA THR A 510 -23.62 5.78 17.09
C THR A 510 -23.79 7.12 17.79
N ASP A 511 -22.86 8.04 17.51
CA ASP A 511 -22.90 9.44 17.94
C ASP A 511 -23.51 10.26 16.78
N LEU A 512 -24.78 10.68 16.94
CA LEU A 512 -25.54 11.32 15.87
C LEU A 512 -25.21 12.81 15.76
N ASP A 513 -24.81 13.46 16.85
CA ASP A 513 -24.52 14.90 16.91
C ASP A 513 -23.03 15.27 16.99
N GLN A 514 -22.15 14.27 17.04
CA GLN A 514 -20.69 14.35 17.08
C GLN A 514 -20.18 15.09 18.33
N ASP A 515 -20.86 14.97 19.47
CA ASP A 515 -20.44 15.56 20.75
C ASP A 515 -19.52 14.65 21.58
N GLY A 516 -19.27 13.42 21.12
CA GLY A 516 -18.45 12.40 21.77
C GLY A 516 -19.22 11.47 22.71
N LEU A 517 -20.54 11.67 22.85
CA LEU A 517 -21.45 10.75 23.53
C LEU A 517 -22.25 9.97 22.49
N TYR A 518 -22.54 8.71 22.77
CA TYR A 518 -23.18 7.82 21.79
C TYR A 518 -24.63 7.56 22.15
N GLU A 519 -25.50 8.52 21.80
CA GLU A 519 -26.93 8.48 22.13
C GLU A 519 -27.77 7.47 21.34
N ASP A 520 -27.39 7.08 20.12
CA ASP A 520 -28.04 6.00 19.37
C ASP A 520 -27.47 4.66 19.83
N VAL A 521 -27.81 4.29 21.06
CA VAL A 521 -27.30 3.11 21.78
C VAL A 521 -27.58 1.82 21.02
N ASN A 522 -28.72 1.72 20.34
CA ASN A 522 -29.09 0.51 19.60
C ASN A 522 -28.60 0.50 18.13
N GLY A 523 -28.00 1.60 17.67
CA GLY A 523 -27.36 1.73 16.37
C GLY A 523 -28.34 1.71 15.20
N ASN A 524 -29.59 2.13 15.38
CA ASN A 524 -30.60 2.13 14.33
C ASN A 524 -30.60 3.42 13.48
N GLY A 525 -29.75 4.38 13.82
CA GLY A 525 -29.59 5.67 13.16
C GLY A 525 -30.59 6.74 13.60
N ILE A 526 -31.32 6.52 14.70
CA ILE A 526 -32.22 7.50 15.31
C ILE A 526 -32.12 7.45 16.84
N LEU A 527 -32.01 8.61 17.49
CA LEU A 527 -32.19 8.71 18.94
C LEU A 527 -33.68 8.61 19.26
N ASP A 528 -34.11 7.54 19.94
CA ASP A 528 -35.47 7.36 20.41
C ASP A 528 -35.55 6.66 21.79
N PHE A 529 -36.77 6.35 22.23
CA PHE A 529 -36.98 5.74 23.54
C PHE A 529 -36.37 4.32 23.65
N ASP A 530 -36.17 3.61 22.54
CA ASP A 530 -35.55 2.29 22.56
C ASP A 530 -34.06 2.38 22.93
N ASP A 531 -33.38 3.51 22.69
CA ASP A 531 -32.01 3.76 23.17
C ASP A 531 -31.92 3.91 24.68
N VAL A 532 -32.87 4.64 25.29
CA VAL A 532 -32.96 4.78 26.75
C VAL A 532 -33.15 3.41 27.40
N VAL A 533 -33.99 2.56 26.79
CA VAL A 533 -34.21 1.17 27.26
C VAL A 533 -32.95 0.34 27.06
N ALA A 534 -32.31 0.42 25.89
CA ALA A 534 -31.08 -0.28 25.58
C ALA A 534 -29.96 0.05 26.58
N TYR A 535 -29.80 1.34 26.90
CA TYR A 535 -28.85 1.81 27.90
C TYR A 535 -29.18 1.23 29.27
N TYR A 536 -30.42 1.42 29.75
CA TYR A 536 -30.85 0.98 31.08
C TYR A 536 -30.67 -0.53 31.29
N ASP A 537 -31.06 -1.33 30.30
CA ASP A 537 -30.97 -2.80 30.37
C ASP A 537 -29.52 -3.30 30.36
N ASN A 538 -28.58 -2.49 29.83
CA ASN A 538 -27.18 -2.87 29.66
C ASN A 538 -26.20 -2.05 30.52
N MET A 539 -26.65 -1.22 31.47
CA MET A 539 -25.75 -0.38 32.29
C MET A 539 -24.58 -1.15 32.92
N GLY A 540 -24.84 -2.32 33.51
CA GLY A 540 -23.78 -3.15 34.09
C GLY A 540 -22.82 -3.72 33.04
N TRP A 541 -23.31 -3.96 31.81
CA TRP A 541 -22.45 -4.35 30.70
C TRP A 541 -21.61 -3.16 30.20
N ILE A 542 -22.17 -1.95 30.13
CA ILE A 542 -21.46 -0.72 29.73
C ILE A 542 -20.30 -0.48 30.70
N GLU A 543 -20.56 -0.51 32.01
CA GLU A 543 -19.54 -0.31 33.05
C GLU A 543 -18.37 -1.31 32.94
N GLU A 544 -18.64 -2.52 32.45
CA GLU A 544 -17.65 -3.60 32.32
C GLU A 544 -16.95 -3.67 30.95
N ASN A 545 -17.59 -3.21 29.87
CA ASN A 545 -17.18 -3.53 28.49
C ASN A 545 -17.08 -2.33 27.55
N ALA A 546 -17.50 -1.13 27.97
CA ALA A 546 -17.47 0.08 27.16
C ALA A 546 -16.63 1.18 27.81
N LEU A 547 -16.20 2.16 27.02
CA LEU A 547 -15.56 3.36 27.54
C LEU A 547 -16.61 4.22 28.24
N VAL A 548 -16.47 4.41 29.56
CA VAL A 548 -17.42 5.16 30.40
C VAL A 548 -17.67 6.56 29.84
N ALA A 549 -16.63 7.22 29.31
CA ALA A 549 -16.73 8.57 28.76
C ALA A 549 -17.74 8.69 27.60
N PHE A 550 -17.95 7.62 26.81
CA PHE A 550 -18.91 7.62 25.70
C PHE A 550 -20.37 7.53 26.14
N PHE A 551 -20.60 7.14 27.40
CA PHE A 551 -21.91 6.81 27.94
C PHE A 551 -22.24 7.54 29.25
N ASP A 552 -21.31 8.35 29.78
CA ASP A 552 -21.48 9.20 30.96
C ASP A 552 -22.16 10.52 30.58
N PHE A 553 -23.46 10.45 30.28
CA PHE A 553 -24.28 11.60 29.91
C PHE A 553 -24.44 12.62 31.05
N SER A 554 -24.20 12.21 32.29
CA SER A 554 -24.24 13.06 33.48
C SER A 554 -22.92 13.79 33.76
N ASN A 555 -21.83 13.36 33.13
CA ASN A 555 -20.47 13.85 33.30
C ASN A 555 -20.01 13.75 34.77
N ASN A 556 -20.36 12.65 35.43
CA ASN A 556 -20.04 12.40 36.84
C ASN A 556 -18.93 11.35 37.03
N GLY A 557 -18.45 10.75 35.94
CA GLY A 557 -17.39 9.75 35.87
C GLY A 557 -17.87 8.31 36.13
N LEU A 558 -19.17 8.06 36.18
CA LEU A 558 -19.79 6.77 36.48
C LEU A 558 -20.85 6.42 35.44
N ILE A 559 -21.18 5.14 35.33
CA ILE A 559 -22.39 4.67 34.63
C ILE A 559 -23.47 4.44 35.68
N ASP A 560 -24.42 5.36 35.77
CA ASP A 560 -25.47 5.31 36.77
C ASP A 560 -26.83 5.82 36.26
N PHE A 561 -27.80 5.94 37.17
CA PHE A 561 -29.16 6.29 36.79
C PHE A 561 -29.29 7.76 36.37
N ASP A 562 -28.35 8.63 36.74
CA ASP A 562 -28.34 10.01 36.27
C ASP A 562 -28.05 10.06 34.77
N ASP A 563 -27.24 9.15 34.22
CA ASP A 563 -27.01 9.04 32.78
C ASP A 563 -28.27 8.65 32.01
N VAL A 564 -29.05 7.70 32.55
CA VAL A 564 -30.34 7.30 31.97
C VAL A 564 -31.31 8.48 31.91
N VAL A 565 -31.35 9.28 32.98
CA VAL A 565 -32.18 10.50 33.03
C VAL A 565 -31.69 11.52 32.01
N LYS A 566 -30.38 11.70 31.86
CA LYS A 566 -29.78 12.62 30.90
C LYS A 566 -30.00 12.21 29.45
N LEU A 567 -29.87 10.93 29.14
CA LEU A 567 -30.17 10.39 27.82
C LEU A 567 -31.66 10.56 27.50
N TYR A 568 -32.55 10.30 28.47
CA TYR A 568 -33.99 10.56 28.30
C TYR A 568 -34.31 12.03 28.05
N ASP A 569 -33.61 12.96 28.70
CA ASP A 569 -33.78 14.41 28.50
C ASP A 569 -33.30 14.89 27.11
N ARG A 570 -32.56 14.06 26.36
CA ARG A 570 -32.10 14.34 24.99
C ARG A 570 -33.13 13.97 23.90
N LEU A 571 -34.18 13.20 24.23
CA LEU A 571 -35.31 12.90 23.33
C LEU A 571 -36.14 14.14 22.99
#